data_AF-G7GQC8-F1
#
_entry.id   AF-G7GQC8-F1
#
_cell.length_a   1.000
_cell.length_b   1.000
_cell.length_c   1.000
_cell.angle_alpha   90.00
_cell.angle_beta   90.00
_cell.angle_gamma   90.00
#
_symmetry.space_group_name_H-M   'P 1'
#
loop_
_entity.id
_entity.type
_entity.pdbx_description
1 polymer ?
#
loop_
_entity_poly.entity_id
_entity_poly.type
_entity_poly.pdbx_seq_one_letter_code
_entity_poly.pdbx_strand_id
1 'polypeptide(L)'
;MINDYENFGSDERCNRDVNINFTLTSGQTRSRVATARCGGEIRVELHYTVREENGTVYLTKGRVDFFEGDSENTNDLDGTKRLKADNITPGQSMTYSPFVYNRDENEPRDWARVEFTLNNG
;
A
#
# COMPACT_ATOMS: atom_id res chain seq x y z
N MET A 1 -4.14 -0.47 8.40
CA MET A 1 -3.70 -0.95 9.72
C MET A 1 -2.37 -1.66 9.61
N ILE A 2 -1.46 -1.39 10.54
CA ILE A 2 -0.15 -2.03 10.69
C ILE A 2 -0.09 -2.61 12.12
N ASN A 3 0.47 -3.80 12.26
CA ASN A 3 0.80 -4.43 13.53
C ASN A 3 2.30 -4.64 13.58
N ASP A 4 2.90 -4.11 14.63
CA ASP A 4 4.30 -4.26 15.01
C ASP A 4 4.35 -5.21 16.22
N TYR A 5 4.99 -6.36 16.08
CA TYR A 5 5.02 -7.39 17.08
C TYR A 5 6.19 -7.19 18.05
N GLU A 6 5.83 -7.07 19.33
CA GLU A 6 6.80 -6.92 20.40
C GLU A 6 7.03 -8.24 21.14
N ASN A 7 8.29 -8.68 21.21
CA ASN A 7 8.68 -9.86 22.00
C ASN A 7 8.37 -9.68 23.50
N PHE A 8 8.33 -8.43 23.98
CA PHE A 8 7.99 -8.08 25.35
C PHE A 8 7.00 -6.92 25.36
N GLY A 9 5.88 -7.10 26.07
CA GLY A 9 4.83 -6.08 26.13
C GLY A 9 3.73 -6.35 25.11
N SER A 10 3.08 -5.28 24.66
CA SER A 10 1.97 -5.35 23.70
C SER A 10 2.40 -4.86 22.34
N ASP A 11 2.01 -5.57 21.29
CA ASP A 11 2.14 -5.14 19.90
C ASP A 11 1.71 -3.67 19.71
N GLU A 12 2.49 -2.91 18.94
CA GLU A 12 2.08 -1.58 18.52
C GLU A 12 1.15 -1.67 17.29
N ARG A 13 0.01 -0.98 17.36
CA ARG A 13 -0.99 -1.01 16.29
C ARG A 13 -1.29 0.39 15.77
N CYS A 14 -0.92 0.62 14.52
CA CYS A 14 -1.14 1.90 13.86
C CYS A 14 -2.26 1.78 12.83
N ASN A 15 -3.34 2.53 13.03
CA ASN A 15 -4.33 2.70 11.99
C ASN A 15 -4.05 3.96 11.19
N ARG A 16 -3.91 3.80 9.87
CA ARG A 16 -3.62 4.88 8.92
C ARG A 16 -4.49 4.64 7.70
N ASP A 17 -5.40 5.57 7.45
CA ASP A 17 -6.26 5.53 6.26
C ASP A 17 -5.50 6.14 5.09
N VAL A 18 -5.43 5.41 3.97
CA VAL A 18 -4.81 5.89 2.73
C VAL A 18 -5.92 6.08 1.70
N ASN A 19 -6.53 7.26 1.70
CA ASN A 19 -7.50 7.64 0.68
C ASN A 19 -6.78 8.24 -0.52
N ILE A 20 -6.76 7.51 -1.64
CA ILE A 20 -6.14 7.95 -2.89
C ILE A 20 -7.24 8.46 -3.83
N ASN A 21 -7.42 9.78 -3.84
CA ASN A 21 -8.25 10.42 -4.85
C ASN A 21 -7.36 10.90 -6.00
N PHE A 22 -7.73 10.57 -7.23
CA PHE A 22 -7.11 11.18 -8.40
C PHE A 22 -8.18 11.65 -9.37
N THR A 23 -7.89 12.77 -10.01
CA THR A 23 -8.53 13.18 -11.25
C THR A 23 -7.44 13.13 -12.31
N LEU A 24 -7.62 12.26 -13.29
CA LEU A 24 -6.73 12.15 -14.45
C LEU A 24 -7.42 12.82 -15.64
N THR A 25 -6.68 13.61 -16.40
CA THR A 25 -7.15 14.09 -17.71
C THR A 25 -6.74 13.11 -18.80
N SER A 26 -7.33 13.25 -19.98
CA SER A 26 -7.13 12.29 -21.06
C SER A 26 -5.64 12.05 -21.40
N GLY A 27 -5.22 10.79 -21.47
CA GLY A 27 -3.87 10.36 -21.84
C GLY A 27 -2.81 10.50 -20.75
N GLN A 28 -3.18 10.88 -19.52
CA GLN A 28 -2.22 11.04 -18.43
C GLN A 28 -1.81 9.69 -17.81
N THR A 29 -0.53 9.57 -17.49
CA THR A 29 0.00 8.54 -16.58
C THR A 29 0.51 9.21 -15.31
N ARG A 30 0.18 8.66 -14.13
CA ARG A 30 0.68 9.14 -12.84
C ARG A 30 1.17 7.99 -11.98
N SER A 31 2.30 8.20 -11.32
CA SER A 31 2.83 7.33 -10.28
C SER A 31 2.86 8.06 -8.95
N ARG A 32 2.64 7.32 -7.87
CA ARG A 32 2.65 7.81 -6.49
C ARG A 32 3.12 6.71 -5.55
N VAL A 33 3.63 7.15 -4.40
CA VAL A 33 3.96 6.31 -3.26
C VAL A 33 3.24 6.91 -2.06
N ALA A 34 2.49 6.08 -1.34
CA ALA A 34 1.93 6.42 -0.05
C ALA A 34 2.66 5.62 1.02
N THR A 35 3.19 6.30 2.04
CA THR A 35 4.02 5.69 3.08
C THR A 35 3.32 5.81 4.43
N ALA A 36 3.34 4.73 5.21
CA ALA A 36 2.92 4.69 6.60
C ALA A 36 4.02 4.03 7.44
N ARG A 37 4.08 4.38 8.73
CA ARG A 37 5.08 3.89 9.69
C ARG A 37 4.40 3.51 11.01
N CYS A 38 4.98 2.58 11.76
CA CYS A 38 4.48 2.10 13.04
C CYS A 38 5.61 1.60 13.94
N GLY A 39 5.45 1.74 15.27
CA GLY A 39 6.32 1.11 16.29
C GLY A 39 7.79 1.52 16.31
N GLY A 40 8.19 2.45 15.43
CA GLY A 40 9.57 2.89 15.34
C GLY A 40 10.43 2.03 14.42
N GLU A 41 9.93 0.87 13.95
CA GLU A 41 10.71 -0.12 13.19
C GLU A 41 10.06 -0.45 11.83
N ILE A 42 8.72 -0.40 11.74
CA ILE A 42 8.00 -0.74 10.52
C ILE A 42 7.75 0.47 9.61
N ARG A 43 8.04 0.30 8.31
CA ARG A 43 7.57 1.17 7.22
C ARG A 43 6.82 0.35 6.17
N VAL A 44 5.68 0.86 5.74
CA VAL A 44 4.86 0.26 4.67
C VAL A 44 4.68 1.27 3.55
N GLU A 45 4.93 0.86 2.31
CA GLU A 45 4.79 1.71 1.14
C GLU A 45 3.85 1.11 0.10
N LEU A 46 2.80 1.84 -0.26
CA LEU A 46 1.94 1.55 -1.40
C LEU A 46 2.46 2.29 -2.63
N HIS A 47 3.04 1.55 -3.57
CA HIS A 47 3.47 2.04 -4.87
C HIS A 47 2.39 1.77 -5.90
N TYR A 48 1.95 2.78 -6.64
CA TYR A 48 0.98 2.59 -7.71
C TYR A 48 1.21 3.52 -8.91
N THR A 49 0.86 3.01 -10.10
CA THR A 49 0.86 3.74 -11.36
C THR A 49 -0.49 3.57 -12.03
N VAL A 50 -1.15 4.70 -12.31
CA VAL A 50 -2.41 4.76 -13.03
C VAL A 50 -2.23 5.46 -14.37
N ARG A 51 -2.95 5.01 -15.39
CA ARG A 51 -2.99 5.61 -16.72
C ARG A 51 -4.44 5.83 -17.12
N GLU A 52 -4.78 6.98 -17.67
CA GLU A 52 -6.08 7.21 -18.28
C GLU A 52 -6.00 6.93 -19.79
N GLU A 53 -7.03 6.28 -20.32
CA GLU A 53 -7.28 6.20 -21.76
C GLU A 53 -8.79 6.08 -22.03
N ASN A 54 -9.31 6.98 -22.88
CA ASN A 54 -10.72 7.00 -23.32
C ASN A 54 -11.75 7.00 -22.17
N GLY A 55 -11.50 7.79 -21.12
CA GLY A 55 -12.31 7.89 -19.92
C GLY A 55 -12.08 6.77 -18.90
N THR A 56 -11.34 5.71 -19.26
CA THR A 56 -11.04 4.60 -18.36
C THR A 56 -9.72 4.81 -17.65
N VAL A 57 -9.69 4.61 -16.34
CA VAL A 57 -8.44 4.61 -15.57
C VAL A 57 -7.95 3.19 -15.38
N TYR A 58 -6.70 2.94 -15.73
CA TYR A 58 -6.03 1.65 -15.63
C TYR A 58 -5.02 1.69 -14.47
N LEU A 59 -5.18 0.82 -13.48
CA LEU A 59 -4.11 0.51 -12.54
C LEU A 59 -3.11 -0.41 -13.27
N THR A 60 -1.98 0.15 -13.70
CA THR A 60 -1.00 -0.57 -14.55
C THR A 60 0.12 -1.22 -13.75
N LYS A 61 0.48 -0.63 -12.60
CA LYS A 61 1.43 -1.17 -11.64
C LYS A 61 0.92 -0.89 -10.25
N GLY A 62 0.97 -1.88 -9.37
CA GLY A 62 0.62 -1.71 -7.97
C GLY A 62 1.37 -2.72 -7.12
N ARG A 63 1.93 -2.27 -6.00
CA ARG A 63 2.48 -3.16 -4.98
C ARG A 63 2.51 -2.48 -3.61
N VAL A 64 2.49 -3.30 -2.57
CA VAL A 64 2.78 -2.89 -1.20
C VAL A 64 4.11 -3.51 -0.81
N ASP A 65 5.03 -2.66 -0.38
CA ASP A 65 6.35 -3.03 0.13
C ASP A 65 6.31 -2.87 1.66
N PHE A 66 6.82 -3.85 2.40
CA PHE A 66 6.85 -3.91 3.86
C PHE A 66 8.31 -3.99 4.30
N PHE A 67 8.73 -3.05 5.14
CA PHE A 67 10.09 -2.89 5.62
C PHE A 67 10.09 -2.95 7.14
N GLU A 68 11.03 -3.68 7.73
CA GLU A 68 11.24 -3.82 9.17
C GLU A 68 12.74 -3.71 9.51
N GLY A 69 13.08 -3.57 10.78
CA GLY A 69 14.45 -3.46 11.27
C GLY A 69 14.61 -2.31 12.26
N ASP A 70 15.84 -1.98 12.66
CA ASP A 70 16.14 -1.08 13.79
C ASP A 70 15.54 0.35 13.72
N SER A 71 14.96 0.77 12.58
CA SER A 71 14.18 2.01 12.50
C SER A 71 13.22 2.05 11.31
N GLU A 72 12.20 2.90 11.37
CA GLU A 72 11.23 3.19 10.29
C GLU A 72 11.84 3.75 8.99
N ASN A 73 13.16 4.01 8.97
CA ASN A 73 13.92 4.47 7.80
C ASN A 73 14.85 3.40 7.24
N THR A 74 14.78 2.19 7.77
CA THR A 74 15.42 0.99 7.21
C THR A 74 15.11 0.83 5.72
N ASN A 75 16.02 0.17 5.01
CA ASN A 75 15.80 -0.28 3.63
C ASN A 75 15.68 -1.80 3.55
N ASP A 76 15.61 -2.48 4.70
CA ASP A 76 15.38 -3.91 4.75
C ASP A 76 13.94 -4.20 4.34
N LEU A 77 13.78 -5.01 3.31
CA LEU A 77 12.49 -5.22 2.65
C LEU A 77 12.06 -6.66 2.91
N ASP A 78 11.21 -6.85 3.90
CA ASP A 78 10.86 -8.19 4.37
C ASP A 78 9.57 -8.74 3.77
N GLY A 79 8.83 -7.90 3.05
CA GLY A 79 7.58 -8.30 2.44
C GLY A 79 7.22 -7.51 1.20
N THR A 80 6.64 -8.17 0.21
CA THR A 80 6.05 -7.50 -0.96
C THR A 80 4.76 -8.17 -1.41
N LYS A 81 3.71 -7.38 -1.61
CA LYS A 81 2.45 -7.80 -2.21
C LYS A 81 2.15 -7.04 -3.49
N ARG A 82 2.23 -7.71 -4.64
CA ARG A 82 1.80 -7.13 -5.92
C ARG A 82 0.28 -7.08 -6.02
N LEU A 83 -0.21 -6.00 -6.60
CA LEU A 83 -1.61 -5.81 -6.94
C LEU A 83 -1.86 -6.28 -8.37
N LYS A 84 -3.08 -6.76 -8.63
CA LYS A 84 -3.50 -7.06 -9.99
C LYS A 84 -3.72 -5.75 -10.75
N ALA A 85 -3.41 -5.77 -12.04
CA ALA A 85 -3.83 -4.69 -12.92
C ALA A 85 -5.37 -4.69 -13.01
N ASP A 86 -5.95 -3.51 -13.11
CA ASP A 86 -7.40 -3.34 -13.14
C ASP A 86 -7.81 -2.12 -13.96
N ASN A 87 -9.08 -2.05 -14.34
CA ASN A 87 -9.67 -0.91 -15.02
C ASN A 87 -10.87 -0.37 -14.23
N ILE A 88 -10.94 0.94 -14.11
CA ILE A 88 -12.01 1.66 -13.44
C ILE A 88 -12.70 2.52 -14.51
N THR A 89 -13.90 2.14 -14.92
CA THR A 89 -14.67 2.88 -15.93
C THR A 89 -15.26 4.18 -15.35
N PRO A 90 -15.68 5.16 -16.18
CA PRO A 90 -16.25 6.41 -15.69
C PRO A 90 -17.39 6.22 -14.69
N GLY A 91 -17.38 6.99 -13.60
CA GLY A 91 -18.34 6.92 -12.49
C GLY A 91 -18.12 5.77 -11.50
N GLN A 92 -17.12 4.91 -11.70
CA GLN A 92 -16.85 3.77 -10.81
C GLN A 92 -15.77 4.07 -9.76
N SER A 93 -15.76 3.24 -8.72
CA SER A 93 -14.69 3.19 -7.72
C SER A 93 -14.32 1.75 -7.44
N MET A 94 -13.04 1.52 -7.16
CA MET A 94 -12.49 0.21 -6.83
C MET A 94 -11.70 0.30 -5.53
N THR A 95 -12.06 -0.54 -4.55
CA THR A 95 -11.37 -0.63 -3.26
C THR A 95 -10.48 -1.87 -3.23
N TYR A 96 -9.26 -1.69 -2.73
CA TYR A 96 -8.25 -2.73 -2.61
C TYR A 96 -7.85 -2.88 -1.15
N SER A 97 -7.63 -4.13 -0.72
CA SER A 97 -7.22 -4.45 0.65
C SER A 97 -6.06 -5.47 0.70
N PRO A 98 -4.90 -5.20 0.07
CA PRO A 98 -3.75 -6.09 0.16
C PRO A 98 -3.29 -6.32 1.61
N PHE A 99 -2.89 -7.57 1.87
CA PHE A 99 -2.20 -7.99 3.09
C PHE A 99 -0.76 -8.36 2.75
N VAL A 100 0.17 -7.89 3.57
CA VAL A 100 1.61 -8.16 3.51
C VAL A 100 2.12 -8.36 4.95
N TYR A 101 3.17 -9.16 5.11
CA TYR A 101 3.77 -9.50 6.40
C TYR A 101 5.28 -9.68 6.25
N ASN A 102 6.03 -9.66 7.36
CA ASN A 102 7.46 -9.98 7.40
C ASN A 102 7.66 -11.45 7.03
N ARG A 103 8.03 -11.67 5.76
CA ARG A 103 8.23 -12.99 5.19
C ARG A 103 9.68 -13.42 5.28
N ASP A 104 10.61 -12.49 5.14
CA ASP A 104 12.03 -12.80 5.03
C ASP A 104 12.61 -13.31 6.36
N GLU A 105 12.05 -12.86 7.49
CA GLU A 105 12.41 -13.36 8.83
C GLU A 105 11.39 -14.36 9.39
N ASN A 106 10.34 -14.67 8.62
CA ASN A 106 9.27 -15.60 8.99
C ASN A 106 8.55 -15.20 10.31
N GLU A 107 8.29 -13.91 10.49
CA GLU A 107 7.49 -13.37 11.59
C GLU A 107 6.13 -12.86 11.07
N PRO A 108 5.11 -13.73 10.92
CA PRO A 108 3.82 -13.33 10.36
C PRO A 108 3.00 -12.44 11.31
N ARG A 109 3.47 -12.18 12.53
CA ARG A 109 2.85 -11.24 13.47
C ARG A 109 3.19 -9.79 13.15
N ASP A 110 4.24 -9.54 12.39
CA ASP A 110 4.51 -8.28 11.74
C ASP A 110 3.79 -8.21 10.40
N TRP A 111 2.78 -7.35 10.33
CA TRP A 111 1.92 -7.29 9.16
C TRP A 111 1.27 -5.95 8.92
N ALA A 112 0.86 -5.74 7.68
CA ALA A 112 0.06 -4.61 7.27
C ALA A 112 -1.13 -5.05 6.40
N ARG A 113 -2.29 -4.51 6.74
CA ARG A 113 -3.48 -4.48 5.87
C ARG A 113 -3.64 -3.06 5.38
N VAL A 114 -3.34 -2.85 4.10
CA VAL A 114 -3.47 -1.55 3.45
C VAL A 114 -4.82 -1.53 2.75
N GLU A 115 -5.66 -0.56 3.09
CA GLU A 115 -6.92 -0.32 2.38
C GLU A 115 -6.83 1.01 1.65
N PHE A 116 -7.18 1.00 0.36
CA PHE A 116 -7.25 2.21 -0.43
C PHE A 116 -8.31 2.07 -1.52
N THR A 117 -8.91 3.20 -1.89
CA THR A 117 -9.91 3.27 -2.96
C THR A 117 -9.37 4.12 -4.10
N LEU A 118 -9.59 3.66 -5.33
CA LEU A 118 -9.37 4.42 -6.55
C LEU A 118 -10.73 4.83 -7.12
N ASN A 119 -10.92 6.13 -7.36
CA ASN A 119 -12.16 6.68 -7.88
C ASN A 119 -11.94 7.24 -9.30
N ASN A 120 -12.87 6.96 -10.21
CA ASN A 120 -12.97 7.58 -11.52
C ASN A 120 -14.32 8.31 -11.61
N GLY A 121 -14.32 9.60 -11.27
CA GLY A 121 -15.51 10.45 -11.17
C GLY A 121 -16.13 10.86 -12.50
#